data_AF-A0A914R034-F1
#
_entry.id   AF-A0A914R034-F1
#
_cell.length_a   1.000
_cell.length_b   1.000
_cell.length_c   1.000
_cell.angle_alpha   90.00
_cell.angle_beta   90.00
_cell.angle_gamma   90.00
#
_symmetry.space_group_name_H-M   'P 1'
#
loop_
_entity.id
_entity.type
_entity.pdbx_description
1 polymer ?
#
loop_
_entity_poly.entity_id
_entity_poly.type
_entity_poly.pdbx_seq_one_letter_code
_entity_poly.pdbx_strand_id
1 'polypeptide(L)'
;MKESIENKVQIIDFSFKIVETGIKMIYHCNFETSLSIDNLMKLLQFFDKYNIPSLKDKIEPLLIAQISAANVCRLTNASILSNSLKLKKECMEFMEKSFASKTPLNDIKILDNSVLVQILQNSFYKIVETQ
;
A
#
# COMPACT_ATOMS: atom_id res chain seq x y z
N MET A 1 2.37 31.37 -7.80
CA MET A 1 2.13 30.03 -8.36
C MET A 1 1.35 30.17 -9.65
N LYS A 2 1.78 29.51 -10.72
CA LYS A 2 1.15 29.59 -12.04
C LYS A 2 -0.31 29.11 -11.98
N GLU A 3 -0.54 28.07 -11.20
CA GLU A 3 -1.82 27.44 -10.91
C GLU A 3 -2.84 28.41 -10.29
N SER A 4 -2.36 29.31 -9.41
CA SER A 4 -3.20 30.33 -8.76
C SER A 4 -3.61 31.47 -9.70
N ILE A 5 -2.87 31.66 -10.80
CA ILE A 5 -3.17 32.68 -11.81
C ILE A 5 -4.09 32.09 -12.88
N GLU A 6 -3.83 30.84 -13.29
CA GLU A 6 -4.60 30.14 -14.31
C GLU A 6 -5.89 29.51 -13.79
N ASN A 7 -6.11 29.47 -12.46
CA ASN A 7 -7.22 28.78 -11.81
C ASN A 7 -7.40 27.33 -12.29
N LYS A 8 -6.28 26.68 -12.62
CA LYS A 8 -6.26 25.34 -13.22
C LYS A 8 -5.12 24.52 -12.62
N VAL A 9 -5.43 23.29 -12.27
CA VAL A 9 -4.46 22.27 -11.84
C VAL A 9 -4.58 21.08 -12.77
N GLN A 10 -3.44 20.58 -13.26
CA GLN A 10 -3.40 19.36 -14.06
C GLN A 10 -2.85 18.22 -13.22
N ILE A 11 -3.59 17.12 -13.15
CA ILE A 11 -3.20 15.89 -12.45
C ILE A 11 -2.98 14.81 -13.52
N ILE A 12 -1.72 14.41 -13.72
CA ILE A 12 -1.33 13.45 -14.77
C ILE A 12 -1.01 12.05 -14.22
N ASP A 13 -0.73 11.96 -12.91
CA ASP A 13 -0.23 10.72 -12.29
C ASP A 13 -1.34 9.72 -11.91
N PHE A 14 -2.60 10.15 -11.98
CA PHE A 14 -3.75 9.37 -11.55
C PHE A 14 -4.84 9.39 -12.62
N SER A 15 -5.56 8.28 -12.73
CA SER A 15 -6.71 8.21 -13.61
C SER A 15 -7.85 9.08 -13.09
N PHE A 16 -8.70 9.56 -14.00
CA PHE A 16 -9.88 10.36 -13.68
C PHE A 16 -10.70 9.76 -12.54
N LYS A 17 -10.94 8.44 -12.57
CA LYS A 17 -11.74 7.73 -11.55
C LYS A 17 -11.12 7.82 -10.15
N ILE A 18 -9.79 7.71 -10.03
CA ILE A 18 -9.10 7.81 -8.74
C ILE A 18 -9.17 9.24 -8.21
N VAL A 19 -8.96 10.23 -9.08
CA VAL A 19 -9.07 11.65 -8.70
C VAL A 19 -10.50 11.99 -8.28
N GLU A 20 -11.50 11.59 -9.05
CA GLU A 20 -12.91 11.80 -8.74
C GLU A 20 -13.29 11.17 -7.39
N THR A 21 -12.90 9.91 -7.17
CA THR A 21 -13.16 9.20 -5.91
C THR A 21 -12.44 9.87 -4.75
N GLY A 22 -11.16 10.23 -4.94
CA GLY A 22 -10.36 10.93 -3.93
C GLY A 22 -11.00 12.26 -3.52
N ILE A 23 -11.45 13.07 -4.48
CA ILE A 23 -12.17 14.33 -4.23
C ILE A 23 -13.48 14.06 -3.50
N LYS A 24 -14.30 13.08 -3.93
CA LYS A 24 -15.55 12.73 -3.24
C LYS A 24 -15.31 12.35 -1.78
N MET A 25 -14.23 11.63 -1.48
CA MET A 25 -13.85 11.25 -0.13
C MET A 25 -13.41 12.44 0.73
N ILE A 26 -12.73 13.43 0.14
CA ILE A 26 -12.37 14.68 0.82
C ILE A 26 -13.63 15.44 1.25
N TYR A 27 -14.64 15.54 0.36
CA TYR A 27 -15.86 16.30 0.66
C TYR A 27 -16.86 15.57 1.55
N HIS A 28 -17.07 14.26 1.34
CA HIS A 28 -18.11 13.50 2.04
C HIS A 28 -17.60 12.69 3.23
N CYS A 29 -16.27 12.54 3.39
CA CYS A 29 -15.64 11.68 4.38
C CYS A 29 -16.14 10.22 4.41
N ASN A 30 -16.85 9.78 3.37
CA ASN A 30 -17.45 8.47 3.26
C ASN A 30 -16.67 7.60 2.26
N PHE A 31 -16.52 6.32 2.60
CA PHE A 31 -15.79 5.34 1.82
C PHE A 31 -16.81 4.51 1.06
N GLU A 32 -16.67 4.46 -0.26
CA GLU A 32 -17.36 3.43 -1.03
C GLU A 32 -16.78 2.08 -0.63
N THR A 33 -17.56 1.27 0.08
CA THR A 33 -17.17 -0.05 0.60
C THR A 33 -16.91 -1.09 -0.49
N SER A 34 -17.21 -0.76 -1.75
CA SER A 34 -17.05 -1.64 -2.92
C SER A 34 -15.75 -1.40 -3.72
N LEU A 35 -14.81 -0.61 -3.20
CA LEU A 35 -13.55 -0.35 -3.90
C LEU A 35 -12.65 -1.60 -3.93
N SER A 36 -12.24 -1.99 -5.13
CA SER A 36 -11.22 -3.03 -5.34
C SER A 36 -9.88 -2.65 -4.67
N ILE A 37 -9.10 -3.65 -4.27
CA ILE A 37 -7.75 -3.48 -3.69
C ILE A 37 -6.85 -2.57 -4.55
N ASP A 38 -6.91 -2.70 -5.88
CA ASP A 38 -6.11 -1.87 -6.79
C ASP A 38 -6.44 -0.38 -6.69
N ASN A 39 -7.73 -0.06 -6.61
CA ASN A 39 -8.19 1.30 -6.40
C ASN A 39 -7.81 1.82 -5.01
N LEU A 40 -7.90 0.98 -3.97
CA LEU A 40 -7.48 1.34 -2.62
C LEU A 40 -5.98 1.64 -2.55
N MET A 41 -5.13 0.83 -3.20
CA MET A 41 -3.68 1.10 -3.30
C MET A 41 -3.39 2.42 -4.02
N LYS A 42 -4.11 2.71 -5.11
CA LYS A 42 -3.96 3.97 -5.86
C LYS A 42 -4.46 5.18 -5.06
N LEU A 43 -5.53 5.03 -4.30
CA LEU A 43 -6.03 6.07 -3.39
C LEU A 43 -5.07 6.31 -2.24
N LEU A 44 -4.43 5.26 -1.68
CA LEU A 44 -3.39 5.41 -0.67
C LEU A 44 -2.22 6.29 -1.19
N GLN A 45 -1.75 6.01 -2.41
CA GLN A 45 -0.71 6.82 -3.08
C GLN A 45 -1.19 8.26 -3.36
N PHE A 46 -2.45 8.43 -3.76
CA PHE A 46 -3.05 9.74 -4.00
C PHE A 46 -3.06 10.59 -2.73
N PHE A 47 -3.55 10.05 -1.62
CA PHE A 47 -3.63 10.80 -0.36
C PHE A 47 -2.27 11.05 0.28
N ASP A 48 -1.29 10.16 0.08
CA ASP A 48 0.09 10.44 0.48
C ASP A 48 0.68 11.60 -0.33
N LYS A 49 0.53 11.57 -1.67
CA LYS A 49 1.08 12.60 -2.58
C LYS A 49 0.49 13.99 -2.34
N TYR A 50 -0.81 14.07 -2.05
CA TYR A 50 -1.49 15.34 -1.75
C TYR A 50 -1.50 15.69 -0.26
N ASN A 51 -0.77 14.94 0.57
CA ASN A 51 -0.60 15.16 2.01
C ASN A 51 -1.95 15.26 2.77
N ILE A 52 -2.80 14.24 2.60
CA ILE A 52 -4.12 14.13 3.25
C ILE A 52 -4.10 12.92 4.21
N PRO A 53 -3.43 13.04 5.38
CA PRO A 53 -3.18 11.91 6.27
C PRO A 53 -4.45 11.27 6.83
N SER A 54 -5.47 12.08 7.13
CA SER A 54 -6.74 11.59 7.71
C SER A 54 -7.48 10.56 6.83
N LEU A 55 -7.33 10.65 5.50
CA LEU A 55 -7.91 9.68 4.57
C LEU A 55 -6.97 8.50 4.32
N LYS A 56 -5.65 8.73 4.33
CA LYS A 56 -4.63 7.68 4.28
C LYS A 56 -4.83 6.70 5.45
N ASP A 57 -4.97 7.21 6.67
CA ASP A 57 -5.15 6.43 7.90
C ASP A 57 -6.43 5.57 7.91
N LYS A 58 -7.43 5.95 7.11
CA LYS A 58 -8.67 5.17 6.94
C LYS A 58 -8.56 4.09 5.87
N ILE A 59 -7.68 4.24 4.88
CA ILE A 59 -7.46 3.24 3.83
C ILE A 59 -6.56 2.11 4.32
N GLU A 60 -5.52 2.44 5.09
CA GLU A 60 -4.55 1.43 5.55
C GLU A 60 -5.21 0.23 6.24
N PRO A 61 -6.18 0.38 7.18
CA PRO A 61 -6.85 -0.75 7.81
C PRO A 61 -7.63 -1.62 6.82
N LEU A 62 -8.24 -1.01 5.78
CA LEU A 62 -8.99 -1.74 4.75
C LEU A 62 -8.07 -2.61 3.91
N LEU A 63 -6.87 -2.11 3.59
CA LEU A 63 -5.85 -2.87 2.88
C LEU A 63 -5.25 -3.98 3.76
N ILE A 64 -4.98 -3.69 5.04
CA ILE A 64 -4.46 -4.67 6.00
C ILE A 64 -5.41 -5.85 6.16
N ALA A 65 -6.72 -5.58 6.28
CA ALA A 65 -7.74 -6.63 6.41
C ALA A 65 -7.85 -7.56 5.18
N GLN A 66 -7.29 -7.16 4.04
CA GLN A 66 -7.36 -7.90 2.77
C GLN A 66 -6.00 -8.49 2.36
N ILE A 67 -4.97 -8.45 3.22
CA ILE A 67 -3.67 -9.06 2.93
C ILE A 67 -3.85 -10.57 2.69
N SER A 68 -3.25 -11.05 1.62
CA SER A 68 -3.23 -12.47 1.23
C SER A 68 -1.96 -12.82 0.46
N ALA A 69 -1.66 -14.11 0.32
CA ALA A 69 -0.53 -14.58 -0.48
C ALA A 69 -0.60 -14.14 -1.95
N ALA A 70 -1.80 -13.84 -2.46
CA ALA A 70 -2.01 -13.38 -3.83
C ALA A 70 -1.67 -11.90 -4.05
N ASN A 71 -1.68 -11.06 -2.99
CA ASN A 71 -1.57 -9.61 -3.13
C ASN A 71 -0.49 -8.96 -2.24
N VAL A 72 0.08 -9.68 -1.28
CA VAL A 72 1.00 -9.12 -0.27
C VAL A 72 2.24 -8.46 -0.89
N CYS A 73 2.79 -9.02 -1.97
CA CYS A 73 3.94 -8.43 -2.66
C CYS A 73 3.59 -7.07 -3.28
N ARG A 74 2.43 -6.97 -3.93
CA ARG A 74 1.91 -5.72 -4.52
C ARG A 74 1.57 -4.69 -3.44
N LEU A 75 0.95 -5.13 -2.33
CA LEU A 75 0.64 -4.28 -1.18
C LEU A 75 1.92 -3.75 -0.50
N THR A 76 2.96 -4.57 -0.42
CA THR A 76 4.26 -4.15 0.11
C THR A 76 4.83 -3.00 -0.72
N ASN A 77 4.87 -3.14 -2.05
CA ASN A 77 5.34 -2.05 -2.91
C ASN A 77 4.47 -0.81 -2.80
N ALA A 78 3.14 -0.96 -2.75
CA ALA A 78 2.24 0.16 -2.54
C ALA A 78 2.53 0.88 -1.22
N SER A 79 2.79 0.14 -0.13
CA SER A 79 3.13 0.71 1.18
C SER A 79 4.46 1.48 1.18
N ILE A 80 5.44 1.04 0.39
CA ILE A 80 6.72 1.74 0.23
C ILE A 80 6.51 3.05 -0.54
N LEU A 81 5.78 2.99 -1.66
CA LEU A 81 5.49 4.15 -2.51
C LEU A 81 4.68 5.23 -1.78
N SER A 82 3.81 4.83 -0.86
CA SER A 82 2.96 5.74 -0.09
C SER A 82 3.46 5.99 1.32
N ASN A 83 4.73 5.69 1.63
CA ASN A 83 5.33 5.85 2.96
C ASN A 83 4.44 5.36 4.12
N SER A 84 3.78 4.22 3.93
CA SER A 84 2.87 3.63 4.92
C SER A 84 3.62 2.61 5.76
N LEU A 85 4.12 3.05 6.91
CA LEU A 85 4.90 2.19 7.81
C LEU A 85 4.06 1.05 8.40
N LYS A 86 2.79 1.33 8.72
CA LYS A 86 1.89 0.35 9.31
C LYS A 86 1.55 -0.76 8.31
N LEU A 87 1.12 -0.42 7.10
CA LEU A 87 0.82 -1.40 6.05
C LEU A 87 2.08 -2.21 5.70
N LYS A 88 3.24 -1.56 5.60
CA LYS A 88 4.52 -2.22 5.32
C LYS A 88 4.84 -3.29 6.37
N LYS A 89 4.71 -2.94 7.66
CA LYS A 89 4.95 -3.86 8.77
C LYS A 89 4.04 -5.09 8.69
N GLU A 90 2.73 -4.89 8.55
CA GLU A 90 1.76 -5.99 8.46
C GLU A 90 2.03 -6.90 7.25
N CYS A 91 2.39 -6.33 6.10
CA CYS A 91 2.76 -7.10 4.92
C CYS A 91 4.04 -7.93 5.16
N MET A 92 5.05 -7.36 5.81
CA MET A 92 6.28 -8.07 6.17
C MET A 92 6.00 -9.23 7.13
N GLU A 93 5.22 -9.00 8.18
CA GLU A 93 4.84 -10.06 9.11
C GLU A 93 4.06 -11.20 8.41
N PHE A 94 3.18 -10.86 7.48
CA PHE A 94 2.48 -11.86 6.67
C PHE A 94 3.44 -12.65 5.77
N MET A 95 4.39 -11.98 5.11
CA MET A 95 5.39 -12.65 4.27
C MET A 95 6.27 -13.58 5.09
N GLU A 96 6.77 -13.15 6.25
CA GLU A 96 7.56 -14.00 7.16
C GLU A 96 6.82 -15.29 7.53
N LYS A 97 5.53 -15.18 7.92
CA LYS A 97 4.69 -16.34 8.23
C LYS A 97 4.47 -17.24 7.01
N SER A 98 4.33 -16.65 5.83
CA SER A 98 4.15 -17.38 4.58
C SER A 98 5.40 -18.17 4.20
N PHE A 99 6.60 -17.58 4.37
CA PHE A 99 7.87 -18.27 4.15
C PHE A 99 8.07 -19.43 5.14
N ALA A 100 7.79 -19.21 6.43
CA ALA A 100 7.89 -20.26 7.46
C ALA A 100 6.94 -21.43 7.17
N SER A 101 5.73 -21.14 6.69
CA SER A 101 4.72 -22.14 6.31
C SER A 101 4.90 -22.71 4.89
N LYS A 102 5.91 -22.27 4.14
CA LYS A 102 6.16 -22.62 2.73
C LYS A 102 4.96 -22.32 1.80
N THR A 103 4.14 -21.34 2.17
CA THR A 103 3.02 -20.89 1.33
C THR A 103 3.60 -20.11 0.15
N PRO A 104 3.29 -20.49 -1.11
CA PRO A 104 3.80 -19.77 -2.27
C PRO A 104 3.20 -18.36 -2.31
N LEU A 105 4.07 -17.35 -2.36
CA LEU A 105 3.69 -15.97 -2.59
C LEU A 105 3.61 -15.71 -4.09
N ASN A 106 2.47 -15.17 -4.54
CA ASN A 106 2.36 -14.71 -5.91
C ASN A 106 3.18 -13.43 -6.08
N ASP A 107 3.68 -13.20 -7.29
CA ASP A 107 4.33 -11.93 -7.65
C ASP A 107 5.59 -11.58 -6.82
N ILE A 108 6.27 -12.57 -6.26
CA ILE A 108 7.51 -12.36 -5.48
C ILE A 108 8.60 -11.62 -6.28
N LYS A 109 8.58 -11.78 -7.61
CA LYS A 109 9.48 -11.12 -8.57
C LYS A 109 9.27 -9.61 -8.67
N ILE A 110 8.14 -9.10 -8.20
CA ILE A 110 7.79 -7.67 -8.23
C ILE A 110 8.43 -6.95 -7.03
N LEU A 111 8.88 -7.67 -5.99
CA LEU A 111 9.54 -7.07 -4.84
C LEU A 111 10.97 -6.64 -5.18
N ASP A 112 11.37 -5.48 -4.66
CA ASP A 112 12.75 -5.03 -4.73
C ASP A 112 13.68 -5.98 -3.96
N ASN A 113 14.89 -6.20 -4.49
CA ASN A 113 15.91 -7.05 -3.88
C ASN A 113 16.22 -6.63 -2.42
N SER A 114 16.14 -5.34 -2.09
CA SER A 114 16.33 -4.85 -0.72
C SER A 114 15.29 -5.41 0.25
N VAL A 115 14.03 -5.50 -0.17
CA VAL A 115 12.93 -6.05 0.64
C VAL A 115 13.08 -7.56 0.80
N LEU A 116 13.46 -8.25 -0.28
CA LEU A 116 13.75 -9.68 -0.24
C LEU A 116 14.90 -9.99 0.73
N VAL A 117 15.98 -9.21 0.71
CA VAL A 117 17.09 -9.35 1.65
C VAL A 117 16.64 -9.13 3.09
N GLN A 118 15.79 -8.14 3.37
CA GLN A 118 15.25 -7.92 4.72
C GLN A 118 14.42 -9.12 5.21
N ILE A 119 13.55 -9.67 4.37
CA ILE A 119 12.73 -10.84 4.73
C ILE A 119 13.63 -12.06 4.97
N LEU A 120 14.61 -12.30 4.10
CA LEU A 120 15.56 -13.40 4.25
C LEU A 120 16.34 -13.26 5.55
N GLN A 121 16.94 -12.10 5.82
CA GLN A 121 17.69 -11.84 7.06
C GLN A 121 16.84 -12.12 8.31
N ASN A 122 15.60 -11.61 8.36
CA ASN A 122 14.69 -11.85 9.49
C ASN A 122 14.31 -13.32 9.64
N SER A 123 14.10 -14.03 8.51
CA SER A 123 13.76 -15.45 8.53
C SER A 123 14.94 -16.33 8.97
N PHE A 124 16.18 -15.99 8.60
CA PHE A 124 17.38 -16.70 9.05
C PHE A 124 17.66 -16.47 10.54
N TYR A 125 17.45 -15.25 11.06
CA TYR A 125 17.64 -14.97 12.49
C TYR A 125 16.70 -15.80 13.39
N LYS A 126 15.43 -15.98 12.99
CA LYS A 126 14.47 -16.80 13.77
C LYS A 126 14.78 -18.30 13.77
N ILE A 127 15.47 -18.81 12.76
CA ILE A 127 15.88 -20.23 12.69
C ILE A 127 17.06 -20.52 13.63
N VAL A 128 17.93 -19.52 13.88
CA VAL A 128 19.11 -19.69 14.75
C VAL A 128 18.74 -19.61 16.24
N GLU A 129 17.69 -18.88 16.62
CA GLU A 129 17.23 -18.81 18.02
C GLU A 129 16.40 -20.02 18.48
N THR A 130 16.10 -20.97 17.59
CA THR A 130 15.36 -22.20 17.93
C THR A 130 16.23 -23.46 18.05
N GLN A 131 17.57 -23.31 18.09
CA GLN A 131 18.51 -24.40 18.37
C GLN A 131 19.06 -24.35 19.80
#